data_AF-A0A0C9YNW4-F1
#
_entry.id   AF-A0A0C9YNW4-F1
#
_cell.length_a   1.000
_cell.length_b   1.000
_cell.length_c   1.000
_cell.angle_alpha   90.00
_cell.angle_beta   90.00
_cell.angle_gamma   90.00
#
_symmetry.space_group_name_H-M   'P 1'
#
loop_
_entity.id
_entity.type
_entity.pdbx_description
1 polymer ?
#
loop_
_entity_poly.entity_id
_entity_poly.type
_entity_poly.pdbx_seq_one_letter_code
_entity_poly.pdbx_strand_id
1 'polypeptide(L)'
;MASVAAERQRSSLDSPDSPTSPQSQGGLSGPASSSALVLLPDTETQDPYDFGSDDDESDDERDPQLEIQGLPIPPLGSAVVFLYLLSPYLRLGAMYIIDGGEPISLWYGLLTLIYASSLSAFCRHLWFMLGRYLRKFTLEDILIEAFVRGRGQGRQHSFARTTIACVIALFRVLLAAMYFRDSVNSVLQLVPEDMQSFAHPYVSAFLGFFVLVLSISDTVAAKPVIYASALSAVSYIAWLIVISHAHATGTVQPFTSWQQRGILWNIYSSIVFACTTTLTVPLSASLAGSLVAWPVKQHRAKRFKLLNVCSAALAMLLMLPLVVFTSLHVTNLNGRKSEIASSVLVPIFRTVTLSLAIPSVVVSSPMPRLSHMRRYTPVNPVKFIFVLSAVLLSLASPSVAKTTWDLTLTLACLGTFLLPALTHITIHYFRRPLAIVLPQAPQSVHASPRSSVSGRRSASRPSLDPLLQRKERYLQRRRLGKRLLWDAGIWLVLIPTCTCVVVWAGGRLIGMW
;
A
#
# COMPACT_ATOMS: atom_id res chain seq x y z
N MET A 1 -42.64 -16.62 41.93
CA MET A 1 -41.52 -17.08 41.07
C MET A 1 -40.41 -16.03 41.17
N ALA A 2 -39.77 -15.87 42.33
CA ALA A 2 -38.55 -16.58 42.76
C ALA A 2 -37.31 -16.20 41.91
N SER A 3 -36.72 -15.05 42.26
CA SER A 3 -35.47 -14.51 41.74
C SER A 3 -34.28 -15.14 42.47
N VAL A 4 -33.46 -15.92 41.76
CA VAL A 4 -32.24 -16.53 42.29
C VAL A 4 -31.06 -15.62 41.97
N ALA A 5 -30.54 -14.97 43.01
CA ALA A 5 -29.28 -14.26 43.00
C ALA A 5 -28.13 -15.27 43.10
N ALA A 6 -27.19 -15.24 42.15
CA ALA A 6 -25.98 -16.07 42.17
C ALA A 6 -24.81 -15.24 42.69
N GLU A 7 -24.53 -15.46 43.98
CA GLU A 7 -23.35 -15.03 44.71
C GLU A 7 -22.15 -15.89 44.27
N ARG A 8 -21.13 -15.28 43.65
CA ARG A 8 -19.90 -15.99 43.25
C ARG A 8 -18.77 -15.68 44.21
N GLN A 9 -18.61 -16.64 45.10
CA GLN A 9 -17.67 -16.75 46.20
C GLN A 9 -16.22 -16.91 45.70
N ARG A 10 -15.31 -16.24 46.42
CA ARG A 10 -13.85 -16.40 46.36
C ARG A 10 -13.45 -17.86 46.64
N SER A 11 -12.49 -18.38 45.90
CA SER A 11 -11.59 -19.43 46.38
C SER A 11 -10.16 -19.11 45.93
N SER A 12 -9.32 -18.89 46.94
CA SER A 12 -7.87 -18.97 46.91
C SER A 12 -7.49 -20.45 46.86
N LEU A 13 -6.76 -20.85 45.81
CA LEU A 13 -6.12 -22.15 45.74
C LEU A 13 -4.62 -21.96 45.85
N ASP A 14 -4.12 -22.32 47.02
CA ASP A 14 -2.73 -22.63 47.31
C ASP A 14 -2.20 -23.67 46.31
N SER A 15 -0.98 -23.45 45.84
CA SER A 15 -0.19 -24.47 45.14
C SER A 15 1.11 -24.70 45.92
N PRO A 16 1.41 -25.93 46.33
CA PRO A 16 2.57 -26.27 47.14
C PRO A 16 3.83 -26.52 46.29
N ASP A 17 4.96 -26.12 46.88
CA ASP A 17 6.30 -26.70 46.89
C ASP A 17 6.79 -27.52 45.67
N SER A 18 7.91 -27.02 45.10
CA SER A 18 8.82 -27.74 44.21
C SER A 18 10.19 -27.03 44.20
N PRO A 19 11.30 -27.74 43.94
CA PRO A 19 12.30 -28.00 44.97
C PRO A 19 13.56 -27.13 44.89
N THR A 20 14.19 -27.06 46.05
CA THR A 20 15.54 -26.60 46.37
C THR A 20 16.60 -27.01 45.35
N SER A 21 17.20 -26.02 44.68
CA SER A 21 18.45 -26.18 43.92
C SER A 21 19.65 -26.19 44.88
N PRO A 22 20.68 -27.02 44.64
CA PRO A 22 21.81 -27.13 45.54
C PRO A 22 22.70 -25.89 45.52
N GLN A 23 23.01 -25.47 46.73
CA GLN A 23 23.96 -24.48 47.16
C GLN A 23 25.39 -24.93 46.79
N SER A 24 25.99 -24.36 45.75
CA SER A 24 27.44 -24.43 45.53
C SER A 24 28.11 -23.21 46.16
N GLN A 25 28.47 -23.32 47.44
CA GLN A 25 29.51 -22.50 48.04
C GLN A 25 30.86 -23.03 47.57
N GLY A 26 31.61 -22.20 46.84
CA GLY A 26 32.98 -22.45 46.45
C GLY A 26 33.65 -21.12 46.18
N GLY A 27 34.20 -20.51 47.22
CA GLY A 27 34.94 -19.27 47.12
C GLY A 27 36.26 -19.47 46.38
N LEU A 28 36.57 -18.54 45.48
CA LEU A 28 37.90 -18.03 45.19
C LEU A 28 37.74 -16.66 44.53
N SER A 29 38.01 -15.64 45.33
CA SER A 29 38.09 -14.24 44.94
C SER A 29 39.26 -14.02 43.98
N GLY A 30 38.95 -13.89 42.69
CA GLY A 30 39.79 -13.24 41.69
C GLY A 30 38.93 -12.24 40.92
N PRO A 31 39.40 -11.02 40.61
CA PRO A 31 38.64 -10.08 39.80
C PRO A 31 38.55 -10.62 38.36
N ALA A 32 37.51 -11.43 38.10
CA ALA A 32 37.19 -11.95 36.79
C ALA A 32 36.70 -10.79 35.91
N SER A 33 37.55 -10.42 34.95
CA SER A 33 37.15 -9.62 33.79
C SER A 33 36.07 -10.38 33.03
N SER A 34 34.82 -9.93 33.12
CA SER A 34 33.65 -10.57 32.51
C SER A 34 33.50 -10.19 31.03
N SER A 35 34.57 -10.29 30.24
CA SER A 35 34.49 -10.32 28.78
C SER A 35 34.70 -11.76 28.32
N ALA A 36 33.69 -12.61 28.55
CA ALA A 36 33.64 -13.93 27.94
C ALA A 36 33.42 -13.74 26.43
N LEU A 37 34.52 -13.74 25.69
CA LEU A 37 34.53 -13.71 24.23
C LEU A 37 34.05 -15.08 23.75
N VAL A 38 32.76 -15.15 23.42
CA VAL A 38 32.17 -16.31 22.77
C VAL A 38 32.70 -16.33 21.34
N LEU A 39 33.68 -17.20 21.08
CA LEU A 39 34.11 -17.57 19.74
C LEU A 39 32.94 -18.27 19.05
N LEU A 40 32.18 -17.51 18.25
CA LEU A 40 31.34 -18.11 17.23
C LEU A 40 32.27 -18.78 16.21
N PRO A 41 32.07 -20.05 15.86
CA PRO A 41 32.86 -20.70 14.82
C PRO A 41 32.64 -19.97 13.49
N ASP A 42 33.71 -19.41 12.94
CA ASP A 42 33.78 -18.87 11.58
C ASP A 42 33.48 -19.99 10.59
N THR A 43 32.19 -20.21 10.34
CA THR A 43 31.68 -21.11 9.29
C THR A 43 31.12 -20.30 8.13
N GLU A 44 31.61 -19.07 7.97
CA GLU A 44 31.46 -18.32 6.73
C GLU A 44 32.45 -18.90 5.73
N THR A 45 32.02 -19.92 4.98
CA THR A 45 32.53 -20.16 3.63
C THR A 45 32.24 -18.91 2.80
N GLN A 46 33.14 -17.95 2.93
CA GLN A 46 33.11 -16.67 2.27
C GLN A 46 33.39 -16.93 0.79
N ASP A 47 32.34 -16.95 -0.04
CA ASP A 47 32.50 -17.04 -1.49
C ASP A 47 33.29 -15.81 -1.97
N PRO A 48 34.53 -15.95 -2.49
CA PRO A 48 35.40 -14.83 -2.85
C PRO A 48 34.92 -14.06 -4.10
N TYR A 49 33.74 -14.41 -4.63
CA TYR A 49 33.10 -13.78 -5.78
C TYR A 49 31.75 -13.13 -5.45
N ASP A 50 31.32 -13.06 -4.19
CA ASP A 50 30.12 -12.30 -3.84
C ASP A 50 30.41 -10.79 -3.76
N PHE A 51 30.66 -10.18 -4.91
CA PHE A 51 30.73 -8.72 -5.09
C PHE A 51 29.34 -8.07 -5.03
N GLY A 52 28.30 -8.80 -4.62
CA GLY A 52 27.02 -8.24 -4.22
C GLY A 52 27.17 -7.52 -2.87
N SER A 53 27.79 -6.34 -2.85
CA SER A 53 28.02 -5.50 -1.66
C SER A 53 26.75 -4.90 -1.05
N ASP A 54 25.72 -5.72 -0.90
CA ASP A 54 24.44 -5.44 -0.26
C ASP A 54 24.36 -6.22 1.07
N ASP A 55 25.42 -6.18 1.88
CA ASP A 55 25.42 -6.45 3.34
C ASP A 55 24.60 -5.38 4.11
N ASP A 56 23.51 -4.94 3.51
CA ASP A 56 22.97 -3.59 3.63
C ASP A 56 21.80 -3.48 4.63
N GLU A 57 21.53 -4.52 5.43
CA GLU A 57 20.29 -4.59 6.23
C GLU A 57 20.38 -5.26 7.62
N SER A 58 21.58 -5.58 8.14
CA SER A 58 21.76 -6.25 9.44
C SER A 58 21.56 -5.36 10.67
N ASP A 59 21.41 -4.04 10.52
CA ASP A 59 21.62 -3.08 11.61
C ASP A 59 20.38 -2.71 12.48
N ASP A 60 19.43 -3.62 12.70
CA ASP A 60 18.35 -3.37 13.68
C ASP A 60 17.87 -4.70 14.32
N GLU A 61 18.70 -5.27 15.19
CA GLU A 61 18.39 -6.39 16.09
C GLU A 61 17.44 -5.98 17.23
N ARG A 62 16.23 -5.56 16.88
CA ARG A 62 15.07 -5.79 17.76
C ARG A 62 14.02 -6.45 16.90
N ASP A 63 13.71 -7.70 17.20
CA ASP A 63 12.82 -8.53 16.40
C ASP A 63 11.51 -7.81 16.08
N PRO A 64 11.36 -7.24 14.87
CA PRO A 64 10.08 -6.69 14.45
C PRO A 64 9.04 -7.82 14.36
N GLN A 65 9.47 -9.09 14.37
CA GLN A 65 8.61 -10.26 14.37
C GLN A 65 7.64 -10.30 15.56
N LEU A 66 8.04 -9.87 16.76
CA LEU A 66 7.14 -9.88 17.92
C LEU A 66 6.04 -8.81 17.80
N GLU A 67 6.36 -7.61 17.30
CA GLU A 67 5.36 -6.58 17.03
C GLU A 67 4.47 -6.95 15.83
N ILE A 68 5.03 -7.62 14.82
CA ILE A 68 4.29 -8.08 13.63
C ILE A 68 3.30 -9.20 13.99
N GLN A 69 3.66 -10.13 14.88
CA GLN A 69 2.75 -11.19 15.34
C GLN A 69 1.51 -10.62 16.07
N GLY A 70 1.61 -9.43 16.65
CA GLY A 70 0.48 -8.74 17.27
C GLY A 70 -0.46 -8.05 16.26
N LEU A 71 -0.11 -7.98 14.99
CA LEU A 71 -0.91 -7.30 13.97
C LEU A 71 -1.91 -8.25 13.31
N PRO A 72 -3.14 -7.79 13.02
CA PRO A 72 -4.17 -8.59 12.36
C PRO A 72 -3.92 -8.77 10.85
N ILE A 73 -2.66 -8.72 10.39
CA ILE A 73 -2.30 -8.82 8.98
C ILE A 73 -1.88 -10.26 8.68
N PRO A 74 -2.68 -11.04 7.93
CA PRO A 74 -2.33 -12.41 7.60
C PRO A 74 -1.10 -12.45 6.68
N PRO A 75 -0.22 -13.44 6.86
CA PRO A 75 0.90 -13.65 5.96
C PRO A 75 0.42 -13.99 4.55
N LEU A 76 1.07 -13.41 3.54
CA LEU A 76 0.73 -13.62 2.13
C LEU A 76 1.95 -14.17 1.36
N GLY A 77 1.69 -15.08 0.42
CA GLY A 77 2.71 -15.57 -0.51
C GLY A 77 3.18 -14.48 -1.47
N SER A 78 4.43 -14.57 -1.94
CA SER A 78 5.02 -13.61 -2.89
C SER A 78 4.21 -13.47 -4.18
N ALA A 79 3.66 -14.57 -4.71
CA ALA A 79 2.80 -14.57 -5.90
C ALA A 79 1.50 -13.77 -5.67
N VAL A 80 0.91 -13.87 -4.47
CA VAL A 80 -0.31 -13.14 -4.13
C VAL A 80 0.00 -11.65 -3.92
N VAL A 81 1.13 -11.33 -3.29
CA VAL A 81 1.61 -9.94 -3.17
C VAL A 81 1.87 -9.35 -4.56
N PHE A 82 2.51 -10.10 -5.46
CA PHE A 82 2.71 -9.70 -6.86
C PHE A 82 1.38 -9.38 -7.55
N LEU A 83 0.40 -10.28 -7.43
CA LEU A 83 -0.92 -10.09 -8.00
C LEU A 83 -1.59 -8.81 -7.47
N TYR A 84 -1.50 -8.53 -6.17
CA TYR A 84 -2.06 -7.30 -5.59
C TYR A 84 -1.29 -6.03 -5.96
N LEU A 85 0.01 -6.12 -6.26
CA LEU A 85 0.80 -5.00 -6.80
C LEU A 85 0.50 -4.74 -8.28
N LEU A 86 0.24 -5.80 -9.05
CA LEU A 86 -0.09 -5.72 -10.48
C LEU A 86 -1.54 -5.28 -10.70
N SER A 87 -2.49 -5.84 -9.97
CA SER A 87 -3.93 -5.69 -10.21
C SER A 87 -4.40 -4.23 -10.30
N PRO A 88 -3.97 -3.28 -9.44
CA PRO A 88 -4.38 -1.87 -9.56
C PRO A 88 -4.09 -1.25 -10.93
N TYR A 89 -3.00 -1.65 -11.59
CA TYR A 89 -2.62 -1.13 -12.91
C TYR A 89 -3.55 -1.61 -14.03
N LEU A 90 -4.14 -2.81 -13.88
CA LEU A 90 -4.91 -3.49 -14.93
C LEU A 90 -6.42 -3.26 -14.80
N ARG A 91 -6.85 -2.23 -14.06
CA ARG A 91 -8.27 -1.95 -13.78
C ARG A 91 -8.78 -0.80 -14.63
N LEU A 92 -9.71 -0.04 -14.07
CA LEU A 92 -10.41 1.07 -14.71
C LEU A 92 -9.49 2.06 -15.43
N GLY A 93 -8.36 2.45 -14.83
CA GLY A 93 -7.45 3.41 -15.45
C GLY A 93 -6.90 2.93 -16.79
N ALA A 94 -6.51 1.66 -16.88
CA ALA A 94 -6.04 1.08 -18.13
C ALA A 94 -7.17 1.01 -19.17
N MET A 95 -8.37 0.58 -18.76
CA MET A 95 -9.54 0.54 -19.64
C MET A 95 -9.91 1.92 -20.21
N TYR A 96 -9.70 2.98 -19.43
CA TYR A 96 -9.98 4.34 -19.85
C TYR A 96 -8.96 4.94 -20.81
N ILE A 97 -7.79 4.31 -21.02
CA ILE A 97 -6.80 4.77 -22.00
C ILE A 97 -7.42 4.75 -23.40
N ILE A 98 -8.10 3.66 -23.79
CA ILE A 98 -8.69 3.52 -25.14
C ILE A 98 -9.85 4.48 -25.35
N ASP A 99 -10.67 4.70 -24.31
CA ASP A 99 -11.89 5.48 -24.44
C ASP A 99 -11.61 6.98 -24.70
N GLY A 100 -10.37 7.44 -24.52
CA GLY A 100 -9.92 8.81 -24.76
C GLY A 100 -10.19 9.31 -26.17
N GLY A 101 -11.24 10.11 -26.33
CA GLY A 101 -11.69 10.58 -27.65
C GLY A 101 -10.72 11.53 -28.36
N GLU A 102 -9.76 12.13 -27.66
CA GLU A 102 -8.75 12.99 -28.28
C GLU A 102 -7.52 12.18 -28.68
N PRO A 103 -7.13 12.18 -29.96
CA PRO A 103 -5.96 11.44 -30.40
C PRO A 103 -4.69 12.05 -29.82
N ILE A 104 -3.80 11.19 -29.37
CA ILE A 104 -2.51 11.57 -28.80
C ILE A 104 -1.39 11.07 -29.69
N SER A 105 -0.34 11.88 -29.82
CA SER A 105 0.93 11.43 -30.39
C SER A 105 1.50 10.30 -29.52
N LEU A 106 1.77 9.17 -30.15
CA LEU A 106 2.31 7.96 -29.53
C LEU A 106 3.48 8.25 -28.58
N TRP A 107 4.34 9.20 -28.95
CA TRP A 107 5.48 9.60 -28.13
C TRP A 107 5.08 10.15 -26.75
N TYR A 108 4.10 11.06 -26.70
CA TYR A 108 3.66 11.63 -25.43
C TYR A 108 2.93 10.60 -24.57
N GLY A 109 2.12 9.74 -25.18
CA GLY A 109 1.46 8.63 -24.47
C GLY A 109 2.47 7.68 -23.83
N LEU A 110 3.50 7.27 -24.59
CA LEU A 110 4.56 6.37 -24.13
C LEU A 110 5.42 7.02 -23.03
N LEU A 111 5.80 8.29 -23.20
CA LEU A 111 6.56 9.03 -22.20
C LEU A 111 5.75 9.18 -20.90
N THR A 112 4.45 9.47 -21.00
CA THR A 112 3.55 9.54 -19.83
C THR A 112 3.43 8.19 -19.13
N LEU A 113 3.32 7.09 -19.88
CA LEU A 113 3.25 5.74 -19.31
C LEU A 113 4.53 5.36 -18.57
N ILE A 114 5.71 5.59 -19.17
CA ILE A 114 7.00 5.32 -18.53
C ILE A 114 7.17 6.20 -17.29
N TYR A 115 6.83 7.48 -17.40
CA TYR A 115 6.94 8.42 -16.30
C TYR A 115 6.02 8.06 -15.14
N ALA A 116 4.72 7.84 -15.39
CA ALA A 116 3.72 7.55 -14.36
C ALA A 116 3.97 6.21 -13.67
N SER A 117 4.37 5.17 -14.41
CA SER A 117 4.70 3.86 -13.84
C SER A 117 5.98 3.89 -13.00
N SER A 118 7.02 4.61 -13.46
CA SER A 118 8.27 4.81 -12.71
C SER A 118 8.00 5.59 -11.42
N LEU A 119 7.22 6.67 -11.50
CA LEU A 119 6.81 7.47 -10.35
C LEU A 119 5.99 6.65 -9.36
N SER A 120 5.07 5.82 -9.86
CA SER A 120 4.28 4.89 -9.05
C SER A 120 5.19 3.90 -8.31
N ALA A 121 6.09 3.21 -9.02
CA ALA A 121 7.04 2.27 -8.43
C ALA A 121 7.94 2.94 -7.37
N PHE A 122 8.39 4.16 -7.63
CA PHE A 122 9.15 5.00 -6.70
C PHE A 122 8.33 5.32 -5.44
N CYS A 123 7.08 5.78 -5.57
CA CYS A 123 6.18 6.06 -4.45
C CYS A 123 5.89 4.80 -3.61
N ARG A 124 5.71 3.63 -4.24
CA ARG A 124 5.56 2.36 -3.52
C ARG A 124 6.80 2.02 -2.70
N HIS A 125 7.98 2.26 -3.28
CA HIS A 125 9.24 2.04 -2.59
C HIS A 125 9.43 3.02 -1.43
N LEU A 126 9.05 4.29 -1.58
CA LEU A 126 9.04 5.26 -0.48
C LEU A 126 8.14 4.81 0.67
N TRP A 127 6.91 4.36 0.38
CA TRP A 127 6.01 3.82 1.40
C TRP A 127 6.60 2.61 2.14
N PHE A 128 7.25 1.72 1.40
CA PHE A 128 7.95 0.57 1.99
C PHE A 128 9.09 1.00 2.93
N MET A 129 9.94 1.91 2.47
CA MET A 129 11.05 2.45 3.26
C MET A 129 10.55 3.19 4.50
N LEU A 130 9.47 3.96 4.38
CA LEU A 130 8.88 4.71 5.48
C LEU A 130 8.25 3.80 6.53
N GLY A 131 7.53 2.76 6.10
CA GLY A 131 6.97 1.74 7.00
C GLY A 131 8.07 1.00 7.77
N ARG A 132 9.19 0.68 7.11
CA ARG A 132 10.37 0.09 7.76
C ARG A 132 11.03 1.05 8.75
N TYR A 133 11.24 2.31 8.35
CA TYR A 133 11.88 3.33 9.18
C TYR A 133 11.09 3.63 10.45
N LEU A 134 9.76 3.74 10.35
CA LEU A 134 8.87 3.98 11.50
C LEU A 134 8.48 2.72 12.27
N ARG A 135 8.77 1.53 11.73
CA ARG A 135 8.28 0.24 12.24
C ARG A 135 6.74 0.21 12.36
N LYS A 136 6.06 0.84 11.40
CA LYS A 136 4.59 0.89 11.32
C LYS A 136 4.13 0.20 10.04
N PHE A 137 3.10 -0.61 10.16
CA PHE A 137 2.62 -1.51 9.10
C PHE A 137 1.24 -1.14 8.57
N THR A 138 0.62 -0.12 9.15
CA THR A 138 -0.63 0.46 8.64
C THR A 138 -0.36 1.89 8.17
N LEU A 139 -1.02 2.27 7.07
CA LEU A 139 -0.91 3.61 6.53
C LEU A 139 -1.44 4.67 7.52
N GLU A 140 -2.47 4.32 8.29
CA GLU A 140 -2.98 5.17 9.38
C GLU A 140 -1.88 5.50 10.40
N ASP A 141 -1.16 4.49 10.91
CA ASP A 141 -0.15 4.70 11.93
C ASP A 141 1.02 5.54 11.41
N ILE A 142 1.41 5.33 10.14
CA ILE A 142 2.45 6.15 9.49
C ILE A 142 1.99 7.60 9.37
N LEU A 143 0.74 7.85 8.95
CA LEU A 143 0.20 9.20 8.80
C LEU A 143 0.02 9.92 10.14
N ILE A 144 -0.46 9.23 11.16
CA ILE A 144 -0.59 9.78 12.51
C ILE A 144 0.79 10.17 13.02
N GLU A 145 1.78 9.30 12.85
CA GLU A 145 3.15 9.59 13.25
C GLU A 145 3.69 10.79 12.44
N ALA A 146 3.45 10.85 11.14
CA ALA A 146 3.91 11.95 10.29
C ALA A 146 3.30 13.32 10.65
N PHE A 147 1.98 13.38 10.89
CA PHE A 147 1.23 14.65 10.97
C PHE A 147 0.78 15.05 12.38
N VAL A 148 0.58 14.10 13.29
CA VAL A 148 0.16 14.41 14.67
C VAL A 148 1.40 14.58 15.53
N ARG A 149 1.74 15.84 15.82
CA ARG A 149 2.88 16.21 16.68
C ARG A 149 2.41 16.33 18.14
N GLY A 150 3.03 15.59 19.06
CA GLY A 150 2.83 15.81 20.49
C GLY A 150 3.14 14.60 21.39
N ARG A 151 3.48 14.85 22.66
CA ARG A 151 3.85 13.82 23.65
C ARG A 151 2.62 13.26 24.41
N GLY A 152 1.41 13.41 23.87
CA GLY A 152 0.15 13.01 24.52
C GLY A 152 -0.64 12.00 23.68
N GLN A 153 -0.47 10.71 23.98
CA GLN A 153 -0.96 9.57 23.18
C GLN A 153 -2.48 9.29 23.25
N GLY A 154 -3.26 10.15 23.92
CA GLY A 154 -4.65 9.85 24.24
C GLY A 154 -5.65 10.21 23.14
N ARG A 155 -6.40 11.30 23.37
CA ARG A 155 -7.61 11.63 22.59
C ARG A 155 -7.32 12.13 21.17
N GLN A 156 -6.26 12.92 20.99
CA GLN A 156 -5.91 13.51 19.68
C GLN A 156 -5.48 12.44 18.67
N HIS A 157 -4.67 11.46 19.08
CA HIS A 157 -4.26 10.34 18.22
C HIS A 157 -5.47 9.49 17.80
N SER A 158 -6.40 9.20 18.72
CA SER A 158 -7.61 8.45 18.39
C SER A 158 -8.53 9.19 17.42
N PHE A 159 -8.68 10.51 17.61
CA PHE A 159 -9.47 11.34 16.69
C PHE A 159 -8.81 11.39 15.31
N ALA A 160 -7.52 11.70 15.24
CA ALA A 160 -6.77 11.73 13.98
C ALA A 160 -6.81 10.39 13.24
N ARG A 161 -6.67 9.27 13.97
CA ARG A 161 -6.82 7.92 13.40
C ARG A 161 -8.18 7.71 12.76
N THR A 162 -9.23 8.11 13.47
CA THR A 162 -10.62 7.97 12.98
C THR A 162 -10.85 8.84 11.75
N THR A 163 -10.34 10.08 11.75
CA THR A 163 -10.41 10.99 10.60
C THR A 163 -9.68 10.43 9.39
N ILE A 164 -8.44 9.97 9.56
CA ILE A 164 -7.64 9.37 8.48
C ILE A 164 -8.32 8.10 7.94
N ALA A 165 -8.78 7.21 8.82
CA ALA A 165 -9.53 6.03 8.44
C ALA A 165 -10.80 6.38 7.66
N CYS A 166 -11.55 7.40 8.10
CA CYS A 166 -12.75 7.89 7.42
C CYS A 166 -12.44 8.44 6.02
N VAL A 167 -11.38 9.24 5.87
CA VAL A 167 -10.94 9.77 4.56
C VAL A 167 -10.53 8.65 3.62
N ILE A 168 -9.76 7.66 4.11
CA ILE A 168 -9.39 6.49 3.29
C ILE A 168 -10.64 5.69 2.94
N ALA A 169 -11.53 5.43 3.88
CA ALA A 169 -12.77 4.69 3.65
C ALA A 169 -13.67 5.41 2.63
N LEU A 170 -13.83 6.72 2.73
CA LEU A 170 -14.56 7.54 1.77
C LEU A 170 -13.95 7.42 0.38
N PHE A 171 -12.63 7.59 0.25
CA PHE A 171 -11.94 7.40 -1.02
C PHE A 171 -12.16 6.01 -1.61
N ARG A 172 -12.17 4.96 -0.77
CA ARG A 172 -12.45 3.58 -1.20
C ARG A 172 -13.89 3.40 -1.66
N VAL A 173 -14.87 4.01 -0.98
CA VAL A 173 -16.28 4.00 -1.40
C VAL A 173 -16.42 4.68 -2.75
N LEU A 174 -15.79 5.86 -2.94
CA LEU A 174 -15.80 6.58 -4.21
C LEU A 174 -15.18 5.75 -5.35
N LEU A 175 -14.02 5.13 -5.10
CA LEU A 175 -13.36 4.25 -6.07
C LEU A 175 -14.22 3.02 -6.41
N ALA A 176 -14.84 2.39 -5.40
CA ALA A 176 -15.73 1.26 -5.60
C ALA A 176 -17.00 1.66 -6.37
N ALA A 177 -17.60 2.81 -6.06
CA ALA A 177 -18.75 3.35 -6.76
C ALA A 177 -18.43 3.62 -8.23
N MET A 178 -17.25 4.17 -8.53
CA MET A 178 -16.80 4.39 -9.90
C MET A 178 -16.63 3.08 -10.67
N TYR A 179 -15.99 2.07 -10.06
CA TYR A 179 -15.86 0.74 -10.68
C TYR A 179 -17.21 0.09 -10.90
N PHE A 180 -18.10 0.21 -9.93
CA PHE A 180 -19.43 -0.37 -9.96
C PHE A 180 -20.28 0.27 -11.05
N ARG A 181 -20.28 1.61 -11.14
CA ARG A 181 -21.00 2.35 -12.17
C ARG A 181 -20.52 2.00 -13.57
N ASP A 182 -19.21 1.94 -13.81
CA ASP A 182 -18.69 1.57 -15.13
C ASP A 182 -18.98 0.09 -15.47
N SER A 183 -19.01 -0.79 -14.46
CA SER A 183 -19.43 -2.18 -14.64
C SER A 183 -20.91 -2.28 -15.07
N VAL A 184 -21.80 -1.55 -14.40
CA VAL A 184 -23.24 -1.50 -14.73
C VAL A 184 -23.47 -0.90 -16.11
N ASN A 185 -22.82 0.22 -16.42
CA ASN A 185 -22.90 0.87 -17.73
C ASN A 185 -22.43 -0.06 -18.85
N SER A 186 -21.40 -0.87 -18.61
CA SER A 186 -20.91 -1.86 -19.58
C SER A 186 -21.94 -2.98 -19.82
N VAL A 187 -22.65 -3.46 -18.79
CA VAL A 187 -23.73 -4.44 -18.97
C VAL A 187 -24.93 -3.83 -19.70
N LEU A 188 -25.27 -2.56 -19.40
CA LEU A 188 -26.42 -1.91 -20.01
C LEU A 188 -26.28 -1.71 -21.51
N GLN A 189 -25.07 -1.67 -22.05
CA GLN A 189 -24.85 -1.68 -23.50
C GLN A 189 -25.32 -2.98 -24.18
N LEU A 190 -25.46 -4.07 -23.42
CA LEU A 190 -26.01 -5.33 -23.92
C LEU A 190 -27.55 -5.34 -23.86
N VAL A 191 -28.17 -4.37 -23.19
CA VAL A 191 -29.62 -4.26 -23.03
C VAL A 191 -30.17 -3.33 -24.11
N PRO A 192 -31.26 -3.71 -24.82
CA PRO A 192 -31.93 -2.85 -25.79
C PRO A 192 -32.27 -1.48 -25.19
N GLU A 193 -32.10 -0.40 -25.97
CA GLU A 193 -32.25 0.99 -25.51
C GLU A 193 -33.60 1.25 -24.84
N ASP A 194 -34.68 0.66 -25.38
CA ASP A 194 -36.05 0.78 -24.85
C ASP A 194 -36.19 0.25 -23.40
N MET A 195 -35.32 -0.67 -22.99
CA MET A 195 -35.37 -1.31 -21.67
C MET A 195 -34.31 -0.77 -20.70
N GLN A 196 -33.38 0.09 -21.13
CA GLN A 196 -32.24 0.51 -20.29
C GLN A 196 -32.67 1.20 -19.00
N SER A 197 -33.65 2.11 -19.07
CA SER A 197 -34.17 2.83 -17.89
C SER A 197 -34.72 1.90 -16.82
N PHE A 198 -35.41 0.83 -17.26
CA PHE A 198 -35.99 -0.17 -16.35
C PHE A 198 -34.92 -1.15 -15.86
N ALA A 199 -33.98 -1.57 -16.72
CA ALA A 199 -32.95 -2.55 -16.39
C ALA A 199 -31.87 -2.01 -15.44
N HIS A 200 -31.58 -0.70 -15.48
CA HIS A 200 -30.52 -0.07 -14.67
C HIS A 200 -30.56 -0.42 -13.17
N PRO A 201 -31.69 -0.27 -12.44
CA PRO A 201 -31.75 -0.66 -11.03
C PRO A 201 -31.62 -2.17 -10.81
N TYR A 202 -32.16 -3.02 -11.69
CA TYR A 202 -32.06 -4.47 -11.55
C TYR A 202 -30.65 -4.99 -11.77
N VAL A 203 -29.97 -4.50 -12.82
CA VAL A 203 -28.55 -4.82 -13.09
C VAL A 203 -27.67 -4.35 -11.93
N SER A 204 -27.92 -3.14 -11.42
CA SER A 204 -27.23 -2.62 -10.23
C SER A 204 -27.49 -3.47 -8.99
N ALA A 205 -28.74 -3.90 -8.73
CA ALA A 205 -29.03 -4.75 -7.59
C ALA A 205 -28.34 -6.12 -7.71
N PHE A 206 -28.39 -6.74 -8.89
CA PHE A 206 -27.77 -8.04 -9.17
C PHE A 206 -26.24 -8.00 -9.00
N LEU A 207 -25.58 -7.03 -9.64
CA LEU A 207 -24.13 -6.90 -9.53
C LEU A 207 -23.73 -6.50 -8.10
N GLY A 208 -24.53 -5.69 -7.43
CA GLY A 208 -24.32 -5.28 -6.03
C GLY A 208 -24.37 -6.47 -5.09
N PHE A 209 -25.34 -7.36 -5.29
CA PHE A 209 -25.43 -8.63 -4.55
C PHE A 209 -24.21 -9.52 -4.81
N PHE A 210 -23.79 -9.69 -6.06
CA PHE A 210 -22.61 -10.47 -6.41
C PHE A 210 -21.33 -9.92 -5.73
N VAL A 211 -21.12 -8.61 -5.80
CA VAL A 211 -19.99 -7.93 -5.12
C VAL A 211 -20.08 -8.09 -3.61
N LEU A 212 -21.28 -7.99 -3.02
CA LEU A 212 -21.50 -8.17 -1.59
C LEU A 212 -21.07 -9.57 -1.14
N VAL A 213 -21.50 -10.63 -1.85
CA VAL A 213 -21.17 -12.04 -1.55
C VAL A 213 -19.65 -12.25 -1.56
N LEU A 214 -18.94 -11.73 -2.57
CA LEU A 214 -17.48 -11.83 -2.63
C LEU A 214 -16.77 -11.00 -1.55
N SER A 215 -17.41 -9.94 -1.06
CA SER A 215 -16.85 -9.00 -0.06
C SER A 215 -17.14 -9.40 1.40
N ILE A 216 -17.87 -10.50 1.64
CA ILE A 216 -18.15 -11.00 3.00
C ILE A 216 -16.84 -11.28 3.77
N SER A 217 -15.78 -11.69 3.08
CA SER A 217 -14.48 -12.00 3.66
C SER A 217 -13.83 -10.83 4.41
N ASP A 218 -13.41 -11.02 5.67
CA ASP A 218 -12.82 -9.96 6.52
C ASP A 218 -11.35 -9.65 6.23
N THR A 219 -10.68 -10.48 5.44
CA THR A 219 -9.24 -10.37 5.23
C THR A 219 -8.90 -10.39 3.76
N VAL A 220 -7.89 -9.61 3.38
CA VAL A 220 -7.34 -9.63 2.01
C VAL A 220 -6.75 -11.01 1.66
N ALA A 221 -6.31 -11.80 2.65
CA ALA A 221 -5.83 -13.17 2.42
C ALA A 221 -6.94 -14.21 2.22
N ALA A 222 -8.21 -13.83 2.24
CA ALA A 222 -9.28 -14.77 2.02
C ALA A 222 -9.27 -15.26 0.57
N LYS A 223 -9.43 -16.58 0.38
CA LYS A 223 -9.45 -17.22 -0.94
C LYS A 223 -10.39 -16.54 -1.95
N PRO A 224 -11.64 -16.14 -1.59
CA PRO A 224 -12.53 -15.47 -2.54
C PRO A 224 -11.96 -14.16 -3.08
N VAL A 225 -11.29 -13.37 -2.24
CA VAL A 225 -10.70 -12.07 -2.62
C VAL A 225 -9.48 -12.27 -3.52
N ILE A 226 -8.66 -13.29 -3.22
CA ILE A 226 -7.50 -13.67 -4.05
C ILE A 226 -7.97 -14.15 -5.42
N TYR A 227 -8.94 -15.08 -5.47
CA TYR A 227 -9.50 -15.58 -6.73
C TYR A 227 -10.20 -14.48 -7.52
N ALA A 228 -10.98 -13.60 -6.88
CA ALA A 228 -11.59 -12.47 -7.56
C ALA A 228 -10.53 -11.53 -8.17
N SER A 229 -9.45 -11.25 -7.44
CA SER A 229 -8.35 -10.40 -7.96
C SER A 229 -7.59 -11.07 -9.10
N ALA A 230 -7.39 -12.39 -9.04
CA ALA A 230 -6.75 -13.17 -10.10
C ALA A 230 -7.63 -13.24 -11.36
N LEU A 231 -8.92 -13.56 -11.17
CA LEU A 231 -9.91 -13.60 -12.24
C LEU A 231 -10.09 -12.22 -12.88
N SER A 232 -10.05 -11.14 -12.10
CA SER A 232 -10.05 -9.76 -12.61
C SER A 232 -8.84 -9.49 -13.52
N ALA A 233 -7.64 -9.94 -13.15
CA ALA A 233 -6.46 -9.80 -14.00
C ALA A 233 -6.53 -10.67 -15.27
N VAL A 234 -7.04 -11.90 -15.17
CA VAL A 234 -7.23 -12.79 -16.33
C VAL A 234 -8.29 -12.22 -17.27
N SER A 235 -9.41 -11.71 -16.75
CA SER A 235 -10.46 -11.08 -17.55
C SER A 235 -9.99 -9.78 -18.20
N TYR A 236 -9.07 -9.03 -17.57
CA TYR A 236 -8.41 -7.90 -18.21
C TYR A 236 -7.57 -8.34 -19.42
N ILE A 237 -6.80 -9.43 -19.30
CA ILE A 237 -6.01 -9.96 -20.42
C ILE A 237 -6.94 -10.44 -21.54
N ALA A 238 -8.03 -11.13 -21.21
CA ALA A 238 -9.05 -11.52 -22.19
C ALA A 238 -9.68 -10.29 -22.88
N TRP A 239 -10.04 -9.26 -22.11
CA TRP A 239 -10.51 -7.97 -22.63
C TRP A 239 -9.48 -7.33 -23.57
N LEU A 240 -8.19 -7.33 -23.18
CA LEU A 240 -7.09 -6.80 -23.99
C LEU A 240 -6.93 -7.55 -25.32
N ILE A 241 -7.09 -8.88 -25.31
CA ILE A 241 -7.04 -9.69 -26.54
C ILE A 241 -8.23 -9.36 -27.46
N VAL A 242 -9.44 -9.28 -26.91
CA VAL A 242 -10.65 -8.96 -27.68
C VAL A 242 -10.57 -7.54 -28.26
N ILE A 243 -10.09 -6.56 -27.49
CA ILE A 243 -9.97 -5.18 -27.99
C ILE A 243 -8.84 -5.05 -29.02
N SER A 244 -7.74 -5.79 -28.86
CA SER A 244 -6.67 -5.87 -29.87
C SER A 244 -7.19 -6.47 -31.17
N HIS A 245 -7.97 -7.55 -31.09
CA HIS A 245 -8.62 -8.15 -32.25
C HIS A 245 -9.60 -7.16 -32.91
N ALA A 246 -10.45 -6.49 -32.12
CA ALA A 246 -11.39 -5.50 -32.63
C ALA A 246 -10.67 -4.32 -33.32
N HIS A 247 -9.52 -3.89 -32.80
CA HIS A 247 -8.68 -2.86 -33.41
C HIS A 247 -8.09 -3.33 -34.74
N ALA A 248 -7.56 -4.56 -34.78
CA ALA A 248 -7.03 -5.18 -36.00
C ALA A 248 -8.10 -5.35 -37.09
N THR A 249 -9.35 -5.66 -36.72
CA THR A 249 -10.47 -5.80 -37.66
C THR A 249 -11.19 -4.49 -37.97
N GLY A 250 -10.82 -3.38 -37.32
CA GLY A 250 -11.49 -2.08 -37.51
C GLY A 250 -12.94 -2.05 -37.01
N THR A 251 -13.31 -2.94 -36.09
CA THR A 251 -14.69 -3.05 -35.55
C THR A 251 -14.86 -2.33 -34.20
N VAL A 252 -13.90 -1.51 -33.80
CA VAL A 252 -13.97 -0.76 -32.54
C VAL A 252 -15.06 0.30 -32.64
N GLN A 253 -16.15 0.09 -31.92
CA GLN A 253 -17.17 1.12 -31.75
C GLN A 253 -16.71 2.13 -30.70
N PRO A 254 -16.89 3.44 -30.94
CA PRO A 254 -16.61 4.45 -29.93
C PRO A 254 -17.54 4.24 -28.73
N PHE A 255 -16.97 4.14 -27.54
CA PHE A 255 -17.73 3.98 -26.30
C PHE A 255 -18.49 5.28 -25.97
N THR A 256 -19.81 5.24 -26.01
CA THR A 256 -20.70 6.37 -25.67
C THR A 256 -20.59 6.81 -24.20
N SER A 257 -20.00 5.98 -23.33
CA SER A 257 -19.80 6.28 -21.90
C SER A 257 -18.82 7.43 -21.65
N TRP A 258 -18.07 7.89 -22.65
CA TRP A 258 -17.17 9.05 -22.52
C TRP A 258 -17.89 10.33 -22.12
N GLN A 259 -19.13 10.55 -22.55
CA GLN A 259 -19.89 11.78 -22.25
C GLN A 259 -20.21 11.97 -20.76
N GLN A 260 -20.17 10.89 -19.98
CA GLN A 260 -20.40 10.95 -18.53
C GLN A 260 -19.14 11.34 -17.76
N ARG A 261 -18.00 11.55 -18.42
CA ARG A 261 -16.73 11.84 -17.74
C ARG A 261 -16.63 13.25 -17.19
N GLY A 262 -15.91 13.36 -16.08
CA GLY A 262 -15.55 14.63 -15.47
C GLY A 262 -14.51 15.37 -16.31
N ILE A 263 -14.30 16.64 -16.00
CA ILE A 263 -13.50 17.58 -16.81
C ILE A 263 -12.01 17.22 -16.77
N LEU A 264 -11.57 16.54 -15.71
CA LEU A 264 -10.16 16.17 -15.52
C LEU A 264 -9.78 14.88 -16.25
N TRP A 265 -10.74 14.14 -16.82
CA TRP A 265 -10.49 12.87 -17.48
C TRP A 265 -10.08 13.09 -18.93
N ASN A 266 -8.80 12.80 -19.20
CA ASN A 266 -8.24 12.66 -20.52
C ASN A 266 -7.35 11.40 -20.52
N ILE A 267 -6.71 11.08 -21.64
CA ILE A 267 -5.85 9.89 -21.71
C ILE A 267 -4.66 10.01 -20.75
N TYR A 268 -4.04 11.19 -20.62
CA TYR A 268 -2.90 11.39 -19.72
C TYR A 268 -3.26 11.12 -18.27
N SER A 269 -4.37 11.70 -17.80
CA SER A 269 -4.88 11.47 -16.45
C SER A 269 -5.39 10.05 -16.26
N SER A 270 -5.88 9.39 -17.31
CA SER A 270 -6.23 7.95 -17.28
C SER A 270 -5.00 7.06 -17.11
N ILE A 271 -3.89 7.35 -17.81
CA ILE A 271 -2.60 6.65 -17.65
C ILE A 271 -2.06 6.87 -16.23
N VAL A 272 -2.07 8.11 -15.75
CA VAL A 272 -1.64 8.45 -14.38
C VAL A 272 -2.52 7.75 -13.35
N PHE A 273 -3.84 7.73 -13.56
CA PHE A 273 -4.79 7.04 -12.70
C PHE A 273 -4.60 5.53 -12.70
N ALA A 274 -4.31 4.92 -13.85
CA ALA A 274 -3.94 3.50 -13.92
C ALA A 274 -2.72 3.21 -13.04
N CYS A 275 -1.79 4.17 -12.93
CA CYS A 275 -0.61 4.05 -12.09
C CYS A 275 -0.86 4.40 -10.61
N THR A 276 -2.09 4.68 -10.18
CA THR A 276 -2.42 4.95 -8.77
C THR A 276 -2.55 3.67 -7.95
N THR A 277 -2.09 3.72 -6.70
CA THR A 277 -1.90 2.51 -5.89
C THR A 277 -2.19 2.80 -4.43
N THR A 278 -2.87 1.88 -3.77
CA THR A 278 -3.54 2.18 -2.50
C THR A 278 -3.23 1.16 -1.39
N LEU A 279 -2.46 0.09 -1.71
CA LEU A 279 -2.23 -1.07 -0.82
C LEU A 279 -0.76 -1.37 -0.52
N THR A 280 0.15 -0.43 -0.80
CA THR A 280 1.59 -0.65 -0.71
C THR A 280 2.07 -1.09 0.68
N VAL A 281 1.70 -0.31 1.70
CA VAL A 281 2.10 -0.54 3.10
C VAL A 281 1.61 -1.91 3.61
N PRO A 282 0.30 -2.24 3.59
CA PRO A 282 -0.18 -3.52 4.12
C PRO A 282 0.36 -4.74 3.34
N LEU A 283 0.57 -4.63 2.03
CA LEU A 283 1.16 -5.71 1.22
C LEU A 283 2.63 -5.95 1.56
N SER A 284 3.37 -4.89 1.87
CA SER A 284 4.75 -5.05 2.30
C SER A 284 4.84 -5.72 3.68
N ALA A 285 3.87 -5.45 4.56
CA ALA A 285 3.76 -6.05 5.88
C ALA A 285 3.38 -7.53 5.82
N SER A 286 2.45 -7.92 4.93
CA SER A 286 2.01 -9.31 4.80
C SER A 286 3.10 -10.24 4.24
N LEU A 287 4.04 -9.72 3.44
CA LEU A 287 5.23 -10.47 3.00
C LEU A 287 6.13 -10.86 4.19
N ALA A 288 6.02 -10.17 5.34
CA ALA A 288 6.84 -10.45 6.52
C ALA A 288 6.47 -11.75 7.24
N GLY A 289 5.18 -12.06 7.31
CA GLY A 289 4.68 -13.14 8.16
C GLY A 289 4.78 -14.54 7.53
N SER A 290 5.11 -14.63 6.24
CA SER A 290 5.05 -15.88 5.47
C SER A 290 6.21 -16.84 5.73
N LEU A 291 7.24 -16.39 6.46
CA LEU A 291 8.45 -17.19 6.68
C LEU A 291 8.43 -17.79 8.09
N VAL A 292 8.20 -19.11 8.12
CA VAL A 292 8.54 -20.03 9.20
C VAL A 292 9.94 -19.68 9.73
N ALA A 293 10.09 -19.71 11.05
CA ALA A 293 11.20 -19.25 11.89
C ALA A 293 12.64 -19.61 11.43
N TRP A 294 13.09 -19.03 10.31
CA TRP A 294 14.46 -19.15 9.81
C TRP A 294 15.08 -17.75 9.64
N PRO A 295 16.38 -17.58 9.90
CA PRO A 295 17.05 -16.28 10.09
C PRO A 295 17.30 -15.50 8.78
N VAL A 296 16.41 -15.57 7.80
CA VAL A 296 16.62 -15.04 6.44
C VAL A 296 16.00 -13.63 6.29
N LYS A 297 16.36 -12.69 7.16
CA LYS A 297 15.79 -11.32 7.19
C LYS A 297 16.15 -10.48 5.95
N GLN A 298 17.36 -10.62 5.40
CA GLN A 298 17.87 -9.82 4.28
C GLN A 298 17.14 -10.06 2.94
N HIS A 299 16.52 -11.22 2.73
CA HIS A 299 15.86 -11.52 1.45
C HIS A 299 14.53 -10.79 1.28
N ARG A 300 13.92 -10.26 2.35
CA ARG A 300 12.58 -9.67 2.28
C ARG A 300 12.55 -8.37 1.47
N ALA A 301 13.46 -7.43 1.77
CA ALA A 301 13.48 -6.14 1.10
C ALA A 301 13.88 -6.28 -0.38
N LYS A 302 14.88 -7.13 -0.66
CA LYS A 302 15.29 -7.49 -2.03
C LYS A 302 14.10 -8.08 -2.81
N ARG A 303 13.35 -9.02 -2.21
CA ARG A 303 12.13 -9.59 -2.82
C ARG A 303 11.05 -8.56 -3.06
N PHE A 304 10.70 -7.71 -2.08
CA PHE A 304 9.67 -6.69 -2.29
C PHE A 304 10.06 -5.68 -3.37
N LYS A 305 11.33 -5.25 -3.40
CA LYS A 305 11.86 -4.36 -4.45
C LYS A 305 11.75 -5.00 -5.83
N LEU A 306 12.14 -6.27 -5.96
CA LEU A 306 12.01 -7.04 -7.20
C LEU A 306 10.53 -7.16 -7.63
N LEU A 307 9.65 -7.58 -6.72
CA LEU A 307 8.22 -7.73 -6.99
C LEU A 307 7.58 -6.40 -7.43
N ASN A 308 7.96 -5.29 -6.80
CA ASN A 308 7.49 -3.96 -7.16
C ASN A 308 7.91 -3.59 -8.59
N VAL A 309 9.21 -3.69 -8.90
CA VAL A 309 9.75 -3.37 -10.23
C VAL A 309 9.16 -4.28 -11.31
N CYS A 310 9.12 -5.60 -11.08
CA CYS A 310 8.51 -6.55 -12.00
C CYS A 310 7.02 -6.27 -12.22
N SER A 311 6.27 -5.92 -11.17
CA SER A 311 4.84 -5.62 -11.31
C SER A 311 4.60 -4.35 -12.14
N ALA A 312 5.42 -3.31 -11.94
CA ALA A 312 5.33 -2.07 -12.71
C ALA A 312 5.77 -2.28 -14.17
N ALA A 313 6.83 -3.06 -14.41
CA ALA A 313 7.30 -3.41 -15.74
C ALA A 313 6.26 -4.23 -16.53
N LEU A 314 5.68 -5.25 -15.88
CA LEU A 314 4.62 -6.06 -16.49
C LEU A 314 3.36 -5.23 -16.76
N ALA A 315 2.98 -4.34 -15.84
CA ALA A 315 1.89 -3.41 -16.03
C ALA A 315 2.10 -2.47 -17.22
N MET A 316 3.30 -1.89 -17.35
CA MET A 316 3.66 -1.08 -18.52
C MET A 316 3.52 -1.88 -19.82
N LEU A 317 4.06 -3.11 -19.84
CA LEU A 317 3.98 -3.97 -21.02
C LEU A 317 2.54 -4.28 -21.43
N LEU A 318 1.65 -4.50 -20.45
CA LEU A 318 0.23 -4.78 -20.68
C LEU A 318 -0.60 -3.53 -21.02
N MET A 319 -0.15 -2.33 -20.66
CA MET A 319 -0.78 -1.06 -21.04
C MET A 319 -0.23 -0.49 -22.36
N LEU A 320 0.96 -0.90 -22.79
CA LEU A 320 1.60 -0.40 -24.02
C LEU A 320 0.71 -0.54 -25.27
N PRO A 321 0.05 -1.69 -25.54
CA PRO A 321 -0.82 -1.82 -26.71
C PRO A 321 -1.97 -0.81 -26.69
N LEU A 322 -2.51 -0.49 -25.51
CA LEU A 322 -3.61 0.47 -25.37
C LEU A 322 -3.19 1.87 -25.84
N VAL A 323 -1.99 2.31 -25.45
CA VAL A 323 -1.44 3.60 -25.88
C VAL A 323 -1.21 3.60 -27.40
N VAL A 324 -0.69 2.50 -27.95
CA VAL A 324 -0.52 2.37 -29.41
C VAL A 324 -1.87 2.45 -30.13
N PHE A 325 -2.90 1.74 -29.65
CA PHE A 325 -4.24 1.76 -30.25
C PHE A 325 -4.86 3.15 -30.29
N THR A 326 -4.71 3.94 -29.24
CA THR A 326 -5.21 5.33 -29.21
C THR A 326 -4.54 6.21 -30.25
N SER A 327 -3.24 6.02 -30.51
CA SER A 327 -2.51 6.79 -31.52
C SER A 327 -2.88 6.40 -32.95
N LEU A 328 -3.17 5.11 -33.19
CA LEU A 328 -3.51 4.58 -34.51
C LEU A 328 -4.97 4.83 -34.90
N HIS A 329 -5.86 5.10 -33.96
CA HIS A 329 -7.28 5.31 -34.23
C HIS A 329 -7.55 6.47 -35.22
N VAL A 330 -6.61 7.42 -35.34
CA VAL A 330 -6.67 8.57 -36.26
C VAL A 330 -6.75 8.18 -37.73
N THR A 331 -6.13 7.06 -38.13
CA THR A 331 -5.94 6.76 -39.57
C THR A 331 -7.09 5.98 -40.21
N ASN A 332 -7.95 5.32 -39.43
CA ASN A 332 -8.90 4.31 -39.92
C ASN A 332 -10.38 4.75 -39.95
N LEU A 333 -10.69 6.02 -39.73
CA LEU A 333 -12.08 6.54 -39.73
C LEU A 333 -12.79 6.50 -41.11
N ASN A 334 -12.11 6.11 -42.19
CA ASN A 334 -12.59 6.28 -43.56
C ASN A 334 -13.28 5.08 -44.24
N GLY A 335 -13.72 4.05 -43.52
CA GLY A 335 -14.82 3.23 -44.05
C GLY A 335 -14.69 1.73 -43.86
N ARG A 336 -15.44 1.23 -42.88
CA ARG A 336 -16.29 0.04 -43.00
C ARG A 336 -17.06 -0.14 -41.70
N LYS A 337 -18.38 0.01 -41.75
CA LYS A 337 -19.26 -0.46 -40.68
C LYS A 337 -19.33 -1.98 -40.82
N SER A 338 -18.48 -2.70 -40.09
CA SER A 338 -18.63 -4.14 -39.93
C SER A 338 -19.36 -4.40 -38.61
N GLU A 339 -20.46 -5.13 -38.72
CA GLU A 339 -21.48 -5.27 -37.70
C GLU A 339 -21.41 -6.70 -37.13
N ILE A 340 -21.51 -6.82 -35.79
CA ILE A 340 -22.23 -7.89 -35.05
C ILE A 340 -21.42 -8.74 -34.04
N ALA A 341 -20.16 -9.17 -34.26
CA ALA A 341 -19.56 -10.18 -33.36
C ALA A 341 -18.62 -9.67 -32.24
N SER A 342 -17.78 -8.66 -32.51
CA SER A 342 -16.82 -8.17 -31.48
C SER A 342 -17.47 -7.27 -30.42
N SER A 343 -18.74 -6.89 -30.57
CA SER A 343 -19.41 -5.91 -29.71
C SER A 343 -19.79 -6.46 -28.34
N VAL A 344 -20.10 -7.76 -28.22
CA VAL A 344 -20.66 -8.33 -26.98
C VAL A 344 -19.59 -8.73 -25.97
N LEU A 345 -18.45 -9.26 -26.44
CA LEU A 345 -17.40 -9.77 -25.54
C LEU A 345 -16.66 -8.65 -24.79
N VAL A 346 -16.45 -7.49 -25.43
CA VAL A 346 -15.78 -6.32 -24.82
C VAL A 346 -16.49 -5.86 -23.53
N PRO A 347 -17.80 -5.51 -23.55
CA PRO A 347 -18.52 -5.10 -22.34
C PRO A 347 -18.59 -6.20 -21.30
N ILE A 348 -18.74 -7.48 -21.69
CA ILE A 348 -18.75 -8.61 -20.74
C ILE A 348 -17.43 -8.68 -19.96
N PHE A 349 -16.28 -8.75 -20.65
CA PHE A 349 -15.00 -8.85 -19.96
C PHE A 349 -14.67 -7.58 -19.18
N ARG A 350 -15.11 -6.40 -19.64
CA ARG A 350 -15.01 -5.13 -18.91
C ARG A 350 -15.77 -5.19 -17.59
N THR A 351 -17.06 -5.56 -17.62
CA THR A 351 -17.89 -5.73 -16.42
C THR A 351 -17.29 -6.75 -15.46
N VAL A 352 -16.87 -7.92 -15.97
CA VAL A 352 -16.29 -8.99 -15.13
C VAL A 352 -15.01 -8.50 -14.45
N THR A 353 -14.12 -7.84 -15.19
CA THR A 353 -12.87 -7.30 -14.65
C THR A 353 -13.11 -6.29 -13.53
N LEU A 354 -14.01 -5.32 -13.76
CA LEU A 354 -14.27 -4.23 -12.83
C LEU A 354 -15.05 -4.70 -11.60
N SER A 355 -16.06 -5.54 -11.78
CA SER A 355 -16.85 -6.09 -10.66
C SER A 355 -16.01 -6.98 -9.74
N LEU A 356 -15.14 -7.82 -10.30
CA LEU A 356 -14.21 -8.67 -9.54
C LEU A 356 -13.08 -7.88 -8.86
N ALA A 357 -12.81 -6.66 -9.29
CA ALA A 357 -11.84 -5.78 -8.63
C ALA A 357 -12.37 -5.17 -7.32
N ILE A 358 -13.69 -4.98 -7.20
CA ILE A 358 -14.33 -4.28 -6.07
C ILE A 358 -14.09 -4.98 -4.72
N PRO A 359 -14.20 -6.31 -4.57
CA PRO A 359 -13.96 -6.98 -3.29
C PRO A 359 -12.61 -6.63 -2.66
N SER A 360 -11.55 -6.53 -3.47
CA SER A 360 -10.22 -6.13 -2.98
C SER A 360 -10.20 -4.70 -2.43
N VAL A 361 -11.00 -3.79 -2.99
CA VAL A 361 -11.13 -2.38 -2.55
C VAL A 361 -11.94 -2.30 -1.26
N VAL A 362 -13.03 -3.06 -1.16
CA VAL A 362 -13.91 -3.11 0.03
C VAL A 362 -13.18 -3.69 1.23
N VAL A 363 -12.53 -4.85 1.05
CA VAL A 363 -11.89 -5.61 2.13
C VAL A 363 -10.64 -4.92 2.67
N SER A 364 -9.99 -4.10 1.84
CA SER A 364 -8.82 -3.34 2.25
C SER A 364 -9.14 -1.97 2.87
N SER A 365 -10.42 -1.59 2.92
CA SER A 365 -10.84 -0.34 3.52
C SER A 365 -10.64 -0.38 5.04
N PRO A 366 -9.95 0.60 5.64
CA PRO A 366 -9.89 0.71 7.09
C PRO A 366 -11.29 1.01 7.63
N MET A 367 -11.84 0.08 8.41
CA MET A 367 -13.15 0.28 9.02
C MET A 367 -12.97 1.08 10.32
N PRO A 368 -13.70 2.20 10.50
CA PRO A 368 -13.69 2.89 11.77
C PRO A 368 -14.12 1.90 12.87
N ARG A 369 -13.37 1.87 13.97
CA ARG A 369 -13.56 0.92 15.06
C ARG A 369 -14.85 1.25 15.83
N LEU A 370 -16.00 0.89 15.28
CA LEU A 370 -17.28 0.86 15.98
C LEU A 370 -17.30 -0.36 16.92
N SER A 371 -16.48 -0.29 17.96
CA SER A 371 -16.26 -1.38 18.93
C SER A 371 -17.54 -1.82 19.64
N HIS A 372 -18.54 -0.93 19.77
CA HIS A 372 -19.80 -1.22 20.45
C HIS A 372 -20.73 -2.17 19.68
N MET A 373 -20.71 -2.17 18.34
CA MET A 373 -21.67 -2.95 17.55
C MET A 373 -21.21 -4.39 17.27
N ARG A 374 -19.91 -4.68 17.41
CA ARG A 374 -19.34 -6.00 17.06
C ARG A 374 -19.82 -7.16 17.94
N ARG A 375 -20.43 -6.90 19.11
CA ARG A 375 -20.83 -7.98 20.03
C ARG A 375 -22.05 -8.77 19.58
N TYR A 376 -22.87 -8.23 18.68
CA TYR A 376 -24.21 -8.79 18.42
C TYR A 376 -24.34 -9.55 17.09
N THR A 377 -23.44 -9.35 16.13
CA THR A 377 -23.54 -10.02 14.81
C THR A 377 -22.19 -10.56 14.35
N PRO A 378 -22.15 -11.79 13.80
CA PRO A 378 -20.92 -12.34 13.22
C PRO A 378 -20.53 -11.61 11.91
N VAL A 379 -21.49 -10.94 11.26
CA VAL A 379 -21.26 -10.15 10.05
C VAL A 379 -21.03 -8.69 10.41
N ASN A 380 -20.00 -8.07 9.83
CA ASN A 380 -19.70 -6.66 10.03
C ASN A 380 -20.67 -5.77 9.20
N PRO A 381 -21.63 -5.07 9.82
CA PRO A 381 -22.63 -4.28 9.09
C PRO A 381 -22.01 -3.13 8.29
N VAL A 382 -20.80 -2.68 8.65
CA VAL A 382 -20.10 -1.58 7.95
C VAL A 382 -19.80 -1.96 6.50
N LYS A 383 -19.53 -3.23 6.19
CA LYS A 383 -19.32 -3.69 4.81
C LYS A 383 -20.59 -3.61 3.98
N PHE A 384 -21.73 -3.93 4.57
CA PHE A 384 -23.02 -3.80 3.91
C PHE A 384 -23.30 -2.33 3.59
N ILE A 385 -23.07 -1.43 4.55
CA ILE A 385 -23.18 0.02 4.34
C ILE A 385 -22.20 0.51 3.27
N PHE A 386 -20.98 -0.02 3.25
CA PHE A 386 -19.98 0.31 2.24
C PHE A 386 -20.45 -0.08 0.83
N VAL A 387 -20.89 -1.33 0.63
CA VAL A 387 -21.38 -1.79 -0.68
C VAL A 387 -22.67 -1.05 -1.07
N LEU A 388 -23.60 -0.88 -0.13
CA LEU A 388 -24.83 -0.13 -0.34
C LEU A 388 -24.54 1.32 -0.75
N SER A 389 -23.61 2.00 -0.09
CA SER A 389 -23.22 3.37 -0.46
C SER A 389 -22.58 3.43 -1.85
N ALA A 390 -21.77 2.43 -2.23
CA ALA A 390 -21.21 2.33 -3.57
C ALA A 390 -22.30 2.13 -4.65
N VAL A 391 -23.31 1.30 -4.37
CA VAL A 391 -24.47 1.08 -5.26
C VAL A 391 -25.36 2.33 -5.34
N LEU A 392 -25.61 3.01 -4.21
CA LEU A 392 -26.40 4.25 -4.22
C LEU A 392 -25.68 5.38 -4.99
N LEU A 393 -24.36 5.51 -4.82
CA LEU A 393 -23.57 6.47 -5.60
C LEU A 393 -23.50 6.12 -7.08
N SER A 394 -23.52 4.83 -7.45
CA SER A 394 -23.54 4.46 -8.87
C SER A 394 -24.85 4.85 -9.55
N LEU A 395 -25.97 4.83 -8.82
CA LEU A 395 -27.28 5.29 -9.28
C LEU A 395 -27.42 6.83 -9.30
N ALA A 396 -26.41 7.58 -8.85
CA ALA A 396 -26.47 9.03 -8.81
C ALA A 396 -26.64 9.65 -10.22
N SER A 397 -27.18 10.87 -10.28
CA SER A 397 -27.34 11.58 -11.54
C SER A 397 -26.00 11.78 -12.27
N PRO A 398 -26.00 11.91 -13.61
CA PRO A 398 -24.77 12.12 -14.39
C PRO A 398 -23.93 13.31 -13.91
N SER A 399 -24.56 14.39 -13.45
CA SER A 399 -23.85 15.56 -12.92
C SER A 399 -23.05 15.24 -11.65
N VAL A 400 -23.62 14.44 -10.74
CA VAL A 400 -22.92 13.97 -9.54
C VAL A 400 -21.84 12.95 -9.90
N ALA A 401 -22.07 12.14 -10.92
CA ALA A 401 -21.06 11.19 -11.41
C ALA A 401 -19.79 11.90 -11.91
N LYS A 402 -19.95 12.98 -12.67
CA LYS A 402 -18.83 13.79 -13.17
C LYS A 402 -17.96 14.32 -12.04
N THR A 403 -18.59 14.97 -11.05
CA THR A 403 -17.86 15.54 -9.90
C THR A 403 -17.22 14.46 -9.04
N THR A 404 -17.90 13.34 -8.82
CA THR A 404 -17.33 12.22 -8.05
C THR A 404 -16.15 11.56 -8.77
N TRP A 405 -16.16 11.47 -10.10
CA TRP A 405 -15.02 10.94 -10.86
C TRP A 405 -13.81 11.87 -10.80
N ASP A 406 -14.01 13.18 -10.98
CA ASP A 406 -12.92 14.18 -10.84
C ASP A 406 -12.36 14.20 -9.40
N LEU A 407 -13.23 14.11 -8.40
CA LEU A 407 -12.82 13.99 -7.00
C LEU A 407 -12.04 12.69 -6.74
N THR A 408 -12.48 11.57 -7.31
CA THR A 408 -11.79 10.28 -7.12
C THR A 408 -10.42 10.29 -7.78
N LEU A 409 -10.31 10.86 -8.98
CA LEU A 409 -9.04 11.02 -9.70
C LEU A 409 -8.06 11.87 -8.89
N THR A 410 -8.50 13.04 -8.43
CA THR A 410 -7.67 13.95 -7.62
C THR A 410 -7.23 13.31 -6.32
N LEU A 411 -8.14 12.67 -5.57
CA LEU A 411 -7.80 11.94 -4.34
C LEU A 411 -6.84 10.77 -4.60
N ALA A 412 -7.01 10.02 -5.69
CA ALA A 412 -6.12 8.91 -6.05
C ALA A 412 -4.70 9.40 -6.38
N CYS A 413 -4.59 10.48 -7.15
CA CYS A 413 -3.31 11.10 -7.50
C CYS A 413 -2.63 11.70 -6.26
N LEU A 414 -3.36 12.46 -5.43
CA LEU A 414 -2.84 13.02 -4.19
C LEU A 414 -2.40 11.93 -3.21
N GLY A 415 -3.20 10.89 -3.04
CA GLY A 415 -2.89 9.77 -2.14
C GLY A 415 -1.71 8.92 -2.61
N THR A 416 -1.55 8.73 -3.92
CA THR A 416 -0.46 7.90 -4.48
C THR A 416 0.86 8.66 -4.55
N PHE A 417 0.84 9.91 -5.05
CA PHE A 417 2.06 10.64 -5.39
C PHE A 417 2.43 11.68 -4.33
N LEU A 418 1.49 12.56 -3.95
CA LEU A 418 1.79 13.66 -3.02
C LEU A 418 1.96 13.18 -1.57
N LEU A 419 1.09 12.28 -1.11
CA LEU A 419 1.07 11.83 0.29
C LEU A 419 2.39 11.16 0.73
N PRO A 420 2.99 10.20 0.00
CA PRO A 420 4.31 9.68 0.36
C PRO A 420 5.41 10.77 0.36
N ALA A 421 5.34 11.76 -0.54
CA ALA A 421 6.27 12.89 -0.54
C ALA A 421 6.17 13.69 0.76
N LEU A 422 4.95 14.11 1.11
CA LEU A 422 4.69 14.92 2.29
C LEU A 422 5.07 14.16 3.57
N THR A 423 4.72 12.89 3.67
CA THR A 423 5.08 12.06 4.83
C THR A 423 6.59 11.89 4.97
N HIS A 424 7.32 11.68 3.88
CA HIS A 424 8.78 11.62 3.91
C HIS A 424 9.37 12.95 4.40
N ILE A 425 8.94 14.08 3.85
CA ILE A 425 9.42 15.41 4.24
C ILE A 425 9.12 15.71 5.71
N THR A 426 7.89 15.43 6.19
CA THR A 426 7.52 15.65 7.59
C THR A 426 8.35 14.82 8.55
N ILE A 427 8.61 13.57 8.21
CA ILE A 427 9.39 12.67 9.07
C ILE A 427 10.88 13.00 9.06
N HIS A 428 11.44 13.39 7.92
CA HIS A 428 12.88 13.57 7.78
C HIS A 428 13.36 15.00 8.06
N TYR A 429 12.56 16.02 7.76
CA TYR A 429 12.93 17.42 7.93
C TYR A 429 12.28 18.08 9.15
N PHE A 430 11.01 17.79 9.42
CA PHE A 430 10.29 18.44 10.52
C PHE A 430 10.41 17.72 11.86
N ARG A 431 10.72 16.42 11.85
CA ARG A 431 10.97 15.66 13.08
C ARG A 431 12.46 15.59 13.38
N ARG A 432 12.79 15.63 14.67
CA ARG A 432 14.17 15.40 15.12
C ARG A 432 14.61 14.03 14.61
N PRO A 433 15.80 13.91 13.99
CA PRO A 433 16.31 12.60 13.61
C PRO A 433 16.32 11.70 14.84
N LEU A 434 15.98 10.43 14.66
CA LEU A 434 16.20 9.41 15.69
C LEU A 434 17.70 9.33 15.90
N ALA A 435 18.21 10.15 16.82
CA ALA A 435 19.62 10.16 17.15
C ALA A 435 19.93 8.79 17.72
N ILE A 436 20.88 8.09 17.09
CA ILE A 436 21.50 6.93 17.69
C ILE A 436 22.15 7.47 18.95
N VAL A 437 21.53 7.24 20.10
CA VAL A 437 22.11 7.57 21.39
C VAL A 437 23.34 6.68 21.47
N LEU A 438 24.51 7.22 21.13
CA LEU A 438 25.74 6.58 21.54
C LEU A 438 25.62 6.48 23.06
N PRO A 439 25.70 5.28 23.65
CA PRO A 439 25.84 5.19 25.09
C PRO A 439 27.09 6.01 25.41
N GLN A 440 26.87 7.21 25.95
CA GLN A 440 27.96 7.98 26.52
C GLN A 440 28.56 7.03 27.55
N ALA A 441 29.86 6.74 27.39
CA ALA A 441 30.61 5.85 28.26
C ALA A 441 30.13 6.08 29.70
N PRO A 442 29.83 5.01 30.48
CA PRO A 442 29.19 5.13 31.77
C PRO A 442 29.87 6.26 32.52
N GLN A 443 29.13 7.34 32.77
CA GLN A 443 29.62 8.44 33.60
C GLN A 443 30.13 7.75 34.85
N SER A 444 31.44 7.82 35.06
CA SER A 444 32.08 7.28 36.25
C SER A 444 31.30 7.83 37.43
N VAL A 445 30.53 6.96 38.08
CA VAL A 445 29.79 7.28 39.29
C VAL A 445 30.76 8.04 40.18
N HIS A 446 30.41 9.27 40.53
CA HIS A 446 31.18 10.11 41.43
C HIS A 446 31.50 9.28 42.68
N ALA A 447 32.73 8.78 42.76
CA ALA A 447 33.24 8.16 43.97
C ALA A 447 33.26 9.28 45.02
N SER A 448 32.56 9.04 46.12
CA SER A 448 32.58 9.87 47.31
C SER A 448 34.04 10.14 47.74
N PRO A 449 34.41 11.37 48.12
CA PRO A 449 35.78 11.71 48.46
C PRO A 449 36.06 11.24 49.89
N ARG A 450 36.63 10.05 50.07
CA ARG A 450 37.31 9.72 51.33
C ARG A 450 38.63 9.01 51.11
N SER A 451 39.60 9.52 51.86
CA SER A 451 40.98 9.06 52.10
C SER A 451 41.99 9.12 50.96
N SER A 452 42.80 10.16 51.06
CA SER A 452 44.19 10.28 50.63
C SER A 452 45.02 9.03 50.92
N VAL A 453 45.43 8.28 49.90
CA VAL A 453 46.74 7.59 49.86
C VAL A 453 47.25 7.57 48.42
N SER A 454 48.46 8.07 48.27
CA SER A 454 49.34 8.04 47.11
C SER A 454 49.32 6.71 46.34
N GLY A 455 48.89 6.76 45.08
CA GLY A 455 48.96 5.64 44.14
C GLY A 455 48.74 6.14 42.71
N ARG A 456 49.81 6.63 42.09
CA ARG A 456 49.88 7.13 40.71
C ARG A 456 49.59 5.97 39.73
N ARG A 457 48.32 5.66 39.47
CA ARG A 457 47.89 4.80 38.37
C ARG A 457 46.98 5.60 37.46
N SER A 458 47.54 5.91 36.29
CA SER A 458 46.89 6.55 35.16
C SER A 458 45.49 5.98 34.96
N ALA A 459 44.48 6.80 35.23
CA ALA A 459 43.10 6.52 34.84
C ALA A 459 43.08 6.47 33.31
N SER A 460 43.24 5.27 32.75
CA SER A 460 43.05 4.99 31.34
C SER A 460 41.61 5.34 31.02
N ARG A 461 41.40 6.54 30.45
CA ARG A 461 40.16 6.85 29.74
C ARG A 461 39.85 5.64 28.86
N PRO A 462 38.62 5.09 28.87
CA PRO A 462 38.25 4.09 27.89
C PRO A 462 38.45 4.74 26.51
N SER A 463 39.52 4.35 25.83
CA SER A 463 39.81 4.79 24.47
C SER A 463 38.68 4.24 23.63
N LEU A 464 37.74 5.10 23.23
CA LEU A 464 36.78 4.78 22.18
C LEU A 464 37.60 4.24 21.01
N ASP A 465 37.39 2.97 20.67
CA ASP A 465 38.19 2.28 19.65
C ASP A 465 38.11 3.08 18.33
N PRO A 466 39.23 3.63 17.81
CA PRO A 466 39.22 4.44 16.60
C PRO A 466 38.68 3.67 15.38
N LEU A 467 38.75 2.34 15.40
CA LEU A 467 38.17 1.49 14.37
C LEU A 467 36.64 1.50 14.42
N LEU A 468 36.04 1.45 15.62
CA LEU A 468 34.59 1.57 15.79
C LEU A 468 34.11 2.96 15.34
N GLN A 469 34.84 4.02 15.67
CA GLN A 469 34.49 5.36 15.23
C GLN A 469 34.60 5.53 13.70
N ARG A 470 35.61 4.92 13.07
CA ARG A 470 35.74 4.94 11.60
C ARG A 470 34.62 4.16 10.93
N LYS A 471 34.25 2.98 11.46
CA LYS A 471 33.12 2.17 11.00
C LYS A 471 31.81 2.95 11.13
N GLU A 472 31.57 3.60 12.26
CA GLU A 472 30.37 4.41 12.47
C GLU A 472 30.29 5.59 11.49
N ARG A 473 31.36 6.35 11.30
CA ARG A 473 31.39 7.46 10.32
C ARG A 473 31.13 6.95 8.90
N TYR A 474 31.68 5.80 8.54
CA TYR A 474 31.43 5.18 7.24
C TYR A 474 29.96 4.79 7.06
N LEU A 475 29.36 4.13 8.06
CA LEU A 475 27.94 3.78 8.07
C LEU A 475 27.04 5.02 8.00
N GLN A 476 27.37 6.08 8.73
CA GLN A 476 26.65 7.35 8.67
C GLN A 476 26.73 7.99 7.29
N ARG A 477 27.91 8.04 6.66
CA ARG A 477 28.08 8.59 5.30
C ARG A 477 27.28 7.80 4.26
N ARG A 478 27.29 6.47 4.33
CA ARG A 478 26.52 5.61 3.40
C ARG A 478 25.01 5.79 3.57
N ARG A 479 24.52 5.85 4.82
CA ARG A 479 23.10 6.12 5.13
C ARG A 479 22.68 7.52 4.67
N LEU A 480 23.55 8.52 4.86
CA LEU A 480 23.33 9.89 4.41
C LEU A 480 23.27 9.95 2.87
N GLY A 481 24.18 9.29 2.16
CA GLY A 481 24.16 9.25 0.70
C GLY A 481 22.88 8.66 0.13
N LYS A 482 22.41 7.53 0.69
CA LYS A 482 21.12 6.93 0.31
C LYS A 482 19.96 7.88 0.58
N ARG A 483 19.92 8.50 1.76
CA ARG A 483 18.88 9.48 2.11
C ARG A 483 18.89 10.68 1.17
N LEU A 484 20.07 11.20 0.85
CA LEU A 484 20.23 12.33 -0.08
C LEU A 484 19.69 12.00 -1.47
N LEU A 485 19.88 10.77 -1.95
CA LEU A 485 19.31 10.32 -3.23
C LEU A 485 17.77 10.32 -3.19
N TRP A 486 17.17 9.84 -2.10
CA TRP A 486 15.71 9.87 -1.94
C TRP A 486 15.16 11.29 -1.79
N ASP A 487 15.84 12.12 -1.00
CA ASP A 487 15.51 13.55 -0.83
C ASP A 487 15.58 14.27 -2.20
N ALA A 488 16.62 14.03 -3.00
CA ALA A 488 16.74 14.59 -4.34
C ALA A 488 15.58 14.15 -5.25
N GLY A 489 15.22 12.86 -5.25
CA GLY A 489 14.08 12.37 -6.02
C GLY A 489 12.75 13.02 -5.61
N ILE A 490 12.54 13.23 -4.31
CA ILE A 490 11.32 13.88 -3.79
C ILE A 490 11.27 15.35 -4.17
N TRP A 491 12.36 16.10 -3.96
CA TRP A 491 12.41 17.54 -4.21
C TRP A 491 12.46 17.90 -5.68
N LEU A 492 13.17 17.13 -6.51
CA LEU A 492 13.37 17.45 -7.93
C LEU A 492 12.28 16.86 -8.83
N VAL A 493 11.68 15.74 -8.45
CA VAL A 493 10.69 15.04 -9.29
C VAL A 493 9.31 15.11 -8.66
N LEU A 494 9.14 14.56 -7.46
CA LEU A 494 7.82 14.30 -6.90
C LEU A 494 7.04 15.58 -6.53
N ILE A 495 7.68 16.53 -5.84
CA ILE A 495 7.01 17.79 -5.45
C ILE A 495 6.62 18.62 -6.68
N PRO A 496 7.54 18.95 -7.62
CA PRO A 496 7.20 19.78 -8.79
C PRO A 496 6.03 19.18 -9.58
N THR A 497 6.07 17.88 -9.83
CA THR A 497 5.03 17.18 -10.60
C THR A 497 3.69 17.14 -9.87
N CYS A 498 3.68 16.88 -8.56
CA CYS A 498 2.44 16.96 -7.78
C CYS A 498 1.88 18.38 -7.75
N THR A 499 2.71 19.41 -7.59
CA THR A 499 2.26 20.80 -7.64
C THR A 499 1.71 21.16 -9.02
N CYS A 500 2.37 20.75 -10.11
CA CYS A 500 1.87 20.96 -11.46
C CYS A 500 0.51 20.28 -11.67
N VAL A 501 0.33 19.04 -11.19
CA VAL A 501 -0.95 18.31 -11.30
C VAL A 501 -2.06 18.98 -10.49
N VAL A 502 -1.76 19.46 -9.28
CA VAL A 502 -2.75 20.16 -8.44
C VAL A 502 -3.16 21.49 -9.06
N VAL A 503 -2.19 22.27 -9.53
CA VAL A 503 -2.46 23.54 -10.23
C VAL A 503 -3.27 23.25 -11.49
N TRP A 504 -2.85 22.28 -12.31
CA TRP A 504 -3.57 21.77 -13.50
C TRP A 504 -5.03 21.43 -13.21
N ALA A 505 -5.26 20.59 -12.20
CA ALA A 505 -6.61 20.19 -11.80
C ALA A 505 -7.43 21.38 -11.29
N GLY A 506 -6.84 22.27 -10.49
CA GLY A 506 -7.49 23.48 -10.01
C GLY A 506 -7.91 24.41 -11.14
N GLY A 507 -7.02 24.70 -12.09
CA GLY A 507 -7.32 25.56 -13.24
C GLY A 507 -8.43 24.99 -14.14
N ARG A 508 -8.44 23.67 -14.36
CA ARG A 508 -9.51 22.97 -15.09
C ARG A 508 -10.85 23.01 -14.34
N LEU A 509 -10.85 22.79 -13.03
CA LEU A 509 -12.08 22.83 -12.21
C LEU A 509 -12.70 24.23 -12.13
N ILE A 510 -11.88 25.28 -12.17
CA ILE A 510 -12.34 26.68 -12.21
C ILE A 510 -12.78 27.09 -13.63
N GLY A 511 -12.46 26.30 -14.65
CA GLY A 511 -12.79 26.59 -16.05
C GLY A 511 -11.87 27.61 -16.72
N MET A 512 -10.66 27.80 -16.19
CA MET A 512 -9.66 28.70 -16.79
C MET A 512 -8.89 28.05 -17.96
N TRP A 513 -8.92 26.72 -18.08
CA TRP A 513 -8.10 25.92 -19.02
C TRP A 513 -8.85 24.88 -19.82
#